data_AF-A0A261WDM0-F1
#
_entry.id   AF-A0A261WDM0-F1
#
_cell.length_a   1.000
_cell.length_b   1.000
_cell.length_c   1.000
_cell.angle_alpha   90.00
_cell.angle_beta   90.00
_cell.angle_gamma   90.00
#
_symmetry.space_group_name_H-M   'P 1'
#
loop_
_entity.id
_entity.type
_entity.pdbx_description
1 polymer ?
#
loop_
_entity_poly.entity_id
_entity_poly.type
_entity_poly.pdbx_seq_one_letter_code
_entity_poly.pdbx_strand_id
1 'polypeptide(L)'
;MSPRALEILKRLIAFDTVSSEPNMALIEYVRELLASKGIESLIVKDETGKKANLFASTGPRDVPGVLLSGHTDVVPAAGQAWTMPPFQATLRDGRIY
;
A
#
# COMPACT_ATOMS: atom_id res chain seq x y z
N MET A 1 10.74 -10.35 10.86
CA MET A 1 9.62 -10.22 9.90
C MET A 1 9.58 -11.48 9.03
N SER A 2 8.40 -12.00 8.67
CA SER A 2 8.32 -13.17 7.78
C SER A 2 8.83 -12.82 6.38
N PRO A 3 9.40 -13.78 5.62
CA PRO A 3 9.87 -13.53 4.25
C PRO A 3 8.78 -12.91 3.35
N ARG A 4 7.55 -13.42 3.46
CA ARG A 4 6.40 -12.91 2.71
C ARG A 4 6.01 -11.47 3.08
N ALA A 5 6.02 -11.13 4.37
CA ALA A 5 5.74 -9.76 4.79
C ALA A 5 6.80 -8.78 4.28
N LEU A 6 8.06 -9.21 4.24
CA LEU A 6 9.15 -8.42 3.66
C LEU A 6 8.95 -8.19 2.17
N GLU A 7 8.60 -9.22 1.40
CA GLU A 7 8.35 -9.09 -0.04
C GLU A 7 7.20 -8.14 -0.36
N ILE A 8 6.09 -8.25 0.37
CA ILE A 8 4.95 -7.33 0.23
C ILE A 8 5.39 -5.91 0.57
N LEU A 9 6.10 -5.71 1.69
CA LEU A 9 6.58 -4.38 2.08
C LEU A 9 7.51 -3.77 1.03
N LYS A 10 8.48 -4.54 0.51
CA LYS A 10 9.37 -4.10 -0.57
C LYS A 10 8.59 -3.66 -1.80
N ARG A 11 7.53 -4.41 -2.17
CA ARG A 11 6.68 -4.07 -3.31
C ARG A 11 5.86 -2.81 -3.05
N LEU A 12 5.33 -2.63 -1.84
CA LEU A 12 4.58 -1.43 -1.46
C LEU A 12 5.47 -0.17 -1.48
N ILE A 13 6.70 -0.25 -0.94
CA ILE A 13 7.67 0.87 -0.96
C ILE A 13 8.04 1.28 -2.38
N ALA A 14 8.04 0.34 -3.33
CA ALA A 14 8.43 0.62 -4.72
C ALA A 14 7.41 1.44 -5.53
N PHE A 15 6.20 1.65 -5.01
CA PHE A 15 5.24 2.56 -5.65
C PHE A 15 5.51 3.99 -5.20
N ASP A 16 5.75 4.87 -6.16
CA ASP A 16 5.84 6.31 -5.90
C ASP A 16 4.43 6.90 -5.72
N THR A 17 3.91 6.77 -4.50
CA THR A 17 2.62 7.30 -4.08
C THR A 17 2.80 8.58 -3.27
N VAL A 18 3.78 9.43 -3.62
CA VAL A 18 3.84 10.79 -3.06
C VAL A 18 2.47 11.44 -3.15
N SER A 19 2.06 12.18 -2.13
CA SER A 19 0.67 12.65 -2.00
C SER A 19 0.17 13.50 -3.18
N SER A 20 1.03 14.06 -4.03
CA SER A 20 0.65 14.71 -5.30
C SER A 20 0.33 13.74 -6.44
N GLU A 21 0.82 12.50 -6.36
CA GLU A 21 0.82 11.51 -7.43
C GLU A 21 -0.39 10.55 -7.38
N PRO A 22 -0.70 9.85 -8.49
CA PRO A 22 -1.68 8.78 -8.52
C PRO A 22 -1.29 7.58 -7.63
N ASN A 23 -2.27 6.96 -6.95
CA ASN A 23 -2.03 5.74 -6.16
C ASN A 23 -2.60 4.46 -6.78
N MET A 24 -3.20 4.57 -7.97
CA MET A 24 -3.96 3.47 -8.59
C MET A 24 -3.14 2.17 -8.76
N ALA A 25 -1.85 2.27 -9.13
CA ALA A 25 -1.00 1.09 -9.30
C ALA A 25 -0.81 0.31 -7.98
N LEU A 26 -0.66 1.01 -6.86
CA LEU A 26 -0.58 0.38 -5.53
C LEU A 26 -1.95 -0.23 -5.15
N ILE A 27 -3.04 0.50 -5.38
CA ILE A 27 -4.41 0.03 -5.10
C ILE A 27 -4.73 -1.26 -5.87
N GLU A 28 -4.35 -1.32 -7.14
CA GLU A 28 -4.55 -2.51 -7.98
C GLU A 28 -3.73 -3.71 -7.49
N TYR A 29 -2.47 -3.48 -7.10
CA TYR A 29 -1.65 -4.53 -6.49
C TYR A 29 -2.27 -5.09 -5.20
N VAL A 30 -2.78 -4.22 -4.32
CA VAL A 30 -3.44 -4.66 -3.08
C VAL A 30 -4.73 -5.41 -3.39
N ARG A 31 -5.55 -4.93 -4.34
CA ARG A 31 -6.76 -5.62 -4.80
C ARG A 31 -6.42 -7.03 -5.30
N GLU A 32 -5.40 -7.17 -6.14
CA GLU A 32 -4.99 -8.47 -6.68
C GLU A 32 -4.48 -9.42 -5.58
N LEU A 33 -3.70 -8.90 -4.63
CA LEU A 33 -3.23 -9.67 -3.49
C LEU A 33 -4.39 -10.20 -2.64
N LEU A 34 -5.40 -9.37 -2.38
CA LEU A 34 -6.61 -9.75 -1.64
C LEU A 34 -7.47 -10.73 -2.43
N ALA A 35 -7.68 -10.49 -3.73
CA ALA A 35 -8.43 -11.37 -4.62
C ALA A 35 -7.79 -12.77 -4.72
N SER A 36 -6.46 -12.87 -4.70
CA SER A 36 -5.73 -14.16 -4.66
C SER A 36 -6.03 -14.99 -3.40
N LYS A 37 -6.70 -14.40 -2.41
CA LYS A 37 -7.15 -15.03 -1.16
C LYS A 37 -8.67 -15.08 -1.03
N GLY A 38 -9.41 -14.78 -2.11
CA GLY A 38 -10.87 -14.78 -2.12
C GLY A 38 -11.48 -13.60 -1.36
N ILE A 39 -10.72 -12.53 -1.14
CA ILE A 39 -11.20 -11.32 -0.47
C ILE A 39 -11.55 -10.27 -1.54
N GLU A 40 -12.83 -9.99 -1.68
CA GLU A 40 -13.32 -8.94 -2.59
C GLU A 40 -12.97 -7.55 -2.05
N SER A 41 -12.68 -6.63 -2.97
CA SER A 41 -12.35 -5.24 -2.65
C SER A 41 -13.25 -4.27 -3.42
N LEU A 42 -13.78 -3.27 -2.73
CA LEU A 42 -14.43 -2.10 -3.30
C LEU A 42 -13.40 -0.99 -3.50
N ILE A 43 -13.26 -0.51 -4.72
CA ILE A 43 -12.42 0.65 -5.05
C ILE A 43 -13.32 1.88 -5.18
N VAL A 44 -13.04 2.91 -4.38
CA VAL A 44 -13.73 4.20 -4.43
C VAL A 44 -12.75 5.24 -4.96
N LYS A 45 -12.96 5.65 -6.21
CA LYS A 45 -12.10 6.63 -6.89
C LYS A 45 -12.51 8.06 -6.54
N ASP A 46 -11.55 8.98 -6.59
CA ASP A 46 -11.82 10.40 -6.63
C ASP A 46 -12.39 10.84 -7.99
N GLU A 47 -12.75 12.12 -8.10
CA GLU A 47 -13.32 12.69 -9.34
C GLU A 47 -12.34 12.61 -10.52
N THR A 48 -11.03 12.65 -10.25
CA THR A 48 -9.99 12.56 -11.30
C THR A 48 -9.79 11.14 -11.79
N GLY A 49 -10.22 10.14 -11.02
CA GLY A 49 -9.97 8.72 -11.25
C GLY A 49 -8.51 8.28 -11.03
N LYS A 50 -7.62 9.21 -10.63
CA LYS A 50 -6.19 8.97 -10.42
C LYS A 50 -5.87 8.51 -9.00
N LYS A 51 -6.78 8.80 -8.05
CA LYS A 51 -6.64 8.39 -6.67
C LYS A 51 -7.83 7.54 -6.26
N ALA A 52 -7.59 6.59 -5.38
CA ALA A 52 -8.66 5.77 -4.84
C ALA A 52 -8.39 5.32 -3.41
N ASN A 53 -9.49 5.10 -2.70
CA ASN A 53 -9.53 4.30 -1.49
C ASN A 53 -9.87 2.86 -1.86
N LEU A 54 -9.36 1.90 -1.07
CA LEU A 54 -9.74 0.49 -1.16
C LEU A 54 -10.38 0.07 0.16
N PHE A 55 -11.56 -0.51 0.07
CA PHE A 55 -12.24 -1.17 1.18
C PHE A 55 -12.34 -2.67 0.91
N ALA A 56 -11.98 -3.49 1.90
CA ALA A 56 -12.12 -4.94 1.82
C ALA A 56 -12.56 -5.48 3.18
N SER A 57 -13.35 -6.54 3.14
CA SER A 57 -13.83 -7.21 4.35
C SER A 57 -13.76 -8.73 4.15
N THR A 58 -13.47 -9.45 5.23
CA THR A 58 -13.44 -10.91 5.26
C THR A 58 -14.08 -11.40 6.55
N GLY A 59 -14.66 -12.60 6.52
CA GLY A 59 -15.45 -13.15 7.62
C GLY A 59 -16.95 -12.85 7.52
N PRO A 60 -17.73 -13.16 8.56
CA PRO A 60 -19.19 -12.99 8.56
C PRO A 60 -19.60 -11.52 8.44
N ARG A 61 -20.64 -11.23 7.67
CA ARG A 61 -21.12 -9.85 7.41
C ARG A 61 -22.06 -9.30 8.49
N ASP A 62 -22.71 -10.18 9.25
CA ASP A 62 -23.80 -9.82 10.17
C ASP A 62 -23.37 -9.78 11.64
N VAL A 63 -22.06 -9.61 11.90
CA VAL A 63 -21.50 -9.50 13.25
C VAL A 63 -20.56 -8.31 13.34
N PRO A 64 -20.38 -7.71 14.54
CA PRO A 64 -19.37 -6.67 14.74
C PRO A 64 -17.97 -7.17 14.39
N GLY A 65 -17.19 -6.33 13.72
CA GLY A 65 -15.81 -6.61 13.31
C GLY A 65 -14.82 -5.56 13.80
N VAL A 66 -13.57 -5.72 13.38
CA VAL A 66 -12.50 -4.74 13.58
C VAL A 66 -12.13 -4.15 12.24
N LEU A 67 -12.07 -2.81 12.16
CA LEU A 67 -11.59 -2.11 10.97
C LEU A 67 -10.12 -1.71 11.15
N LEU A 68 -9.27 -2.15 10.23
CA LEU A 68 -7.92 -1.62 10.08
C LEU A 68 -7.97 -0.48 9.07
N SER A 69 -7.64 0.73 9.51
CA SER A 69 -7.58 1.92 8.66
C SER A 69 -6.14 2.41 8.54
N GLY A 70 -5.76 2.82 7.33
CA GLY A 70 -4.43 3.32 7.00
C GLY A 70 -4.47 4.07 5.68
N HIS A 71 -3.33 4.62 5.28
CA HIS A 71 -3.19 5.38 4.04
C HIS A 71 -1.99 4.89 3.24
N THR A 72 -2.06 5.05 1.92
CA THR A 72 -1.04 4.55 0.99
C THR A 72 -0.12 5.64 0.48
N ASP A 73 -0.50 6.91 0.66
CA ASP A 73 0.28 8.06 0.22
C ASP A 73 1.44 8.34 1.19
N VAL A 74 2.51 8.91 0.64
CA VAL A 74 3.69 9.31 1.41
C VAL A 74 4.03 10.77 1.14
N VAL A 75 4.88 11.34 2.00
CA VAL A 75 5.40 12.69 1.80
C VAL A 75 6.47 12.71 0.70
N PRO A 76 6.70 13.85 0.02
CA PRO A 76 7.75 13.96 -0.99
C PRO A 76 9.13 13.62 -0.42
N ALA A 77 9.95 12.89 -1.18
CA ALA A 77 11.34 12.59 -0.83
C ALA A 77 12.37 13.44 -1.58
N ALA A 78 11.98 14.03 -2.72
CA ALA A 78 12.85 14.85 -3.55
C ALA A 78 13.41 16.06 -2.78
N GLY A 79 14.69 16.35 -2.97
CA GLY A 79 15.38 17.46 -2.30
C GLY A 79 15.76 17.21 -0.83
N GLN A 80 15.44 16.04 -0.27
CA GLN A 80 15.86 15.65 1.08
C GLN A 80 17.19 14.87 1.06
N ALA A 81 17.88 14.84 2.19
CA ALA A 81 19.20 14.21 2.35
C ALA A 81 19.13 12.68 2.49
N TRP A 82 18.46 12.00 1.56
CA TRP A 82 18.43 10.54 1.50
C TRP A 82 19.80 9.98 1.13
N THR A 83 20.25 8.97 1.87
CA THR A 83 21.49 8.22 1.58
C THR A 83 21.22 6.90 0.86
N MET A 84 19.95 6.54 0.70
CA MET A 84 19.45 5.36 0.00
C MET A 84 18.25 5.77 -0.88
N PRO A 85 17.94 5.06 -1.98
CA PRO A 85 16.80 5.44 -2.82
C PRO A 85 15.46 5.26 -2.06
N PRO A 86 14.61 6.31 -1.97
CA PRO A 86 13.43 6.31 -1.10
C PRO A 86 12.31 5.35 -1.55
N PHE A 87 12.26 5.00 -2.84
CA PHE A 87 11.31 4.04 -3.41
C PHE A 87 11.97 2.70 -3.74
N GLN A 88 13.06 2.36 -3.04
CA GLN A 88 13.69 1.04 -3.14
C GLN A 88 14.12 0.58 -1.74
N ALA A 89 13.33 -0.33 -1.19
CA ALA A 89 13.56 -0.91 0.12
C ALA A 89 14.99 -1.47 0.26
N THR A 90 15.80 -0.84 1.10
CA THR A 90 17.19 -1.18 1.36
C THR A 90 17.33 -1.79 2.75
N LEU A 91 17.85 -3.03 2.81
CA LEU A 91 18.10 -3.70 4.09
C LEU A 91 19.52 -3.40 4.54
N ARG A 92 19.67 -2.80 5.71
CA ARG A 92 20.97 -2.47 6.29
C ARG A 92 20.90 -2.47 7.81
N ASP A 93 21.85 -3.15 8.44
CA ASP A 93 22.02 -3.17 9.90
C ASP A 93 20.72 -3.54 10.66
N GLY A 94 19.96 -4.52 10.14
CA GLY A 94 18.69 -4.96 10.73
C GLY A 94 17.51 -4.02 10.53
N ARG A 95 17.66 -2.95 9.74
CA ARG A 95 16.62 -1.97 9.40
C ARG A 95 16.27 -2.03 7.92
N ILE A 96 15.08 -1.51 7.60
CA ILE A 96 14.60 -1.31 6.23
C ILE A 96 14.47 0.19 6.03
N TYR A 97 15.14 0.68 5.01
CA TYR A 97 15.10 2.08 4.56
C TYR A 97 14.35 2.16 3.23
#